data_AF-A0A8C1R570-F1
#
_entry.id   AF-A0A8C1R570-F1
#
_cell.length_a   1.000
_cell.length_b   1.000
_cell.length_c   1.000
_cell.angle_alpha   90.00
_cell.angle_beta   90.00
_cell.angle_gamma   90.00
#
_symmetry.space_group_name_H-M   'P 1'
#
loop_
_entity.id
_entity.type
_entity.pdbx_description
1 polymer ?
#
loop_
_entity_poly.entity_id
_entity_poly.type
_entity_poly.pdbx_seq_one_letter_code
_entity_poly.pdbx_strand_id
1 'polypeptide(L)'
;MAPSSKSEKDDNKQKQQKKHKDHIVKLLTRGRLNGQLSQRLFRKLPPRVCVPLKTIVSEEFLRAGHIFLGFTKCGRYVLSYTSDCGEDDDFSFYTYHLYWWEFNLHSRLRQVHHVRLFAGEDIYSDLYLTVCEWHNDHSKLVIFGFNTRSSSSALMNMMMSDENNRDIYITITSMPPAQPCKQCCPASSVSTIRTGGECLQHGYVLNARYQVVYPFPTFQPALQLKKDQVILLNNSYSLVACAISLCSGDGQQEGQNNQILYLKRDASSSSPPSGLTSPSSSSSTSSHGSPDLRQLKPHSTPLSSGQSQAAVRAREFAADIFRRAQAGATEHDRKAKEKEETDTQRFHSEEKRTKERQERDAEVPGPSSSSSGQNQSSVSPTEAEDRAVCNTVMSPGSTSSVSSLSPRAHEPSSSSSSSEPAYVNYTTLRYRLPQARTPEQPSGDEDDKVLLPFTVTDLKGQNLQLVTGPFSGQCVCVEQLTLDFEYLINEVIRNDADWGSQFCSFSDYDVVILEFCPETNIVVINIGLLLLAFSNCEDEHCRPKSYHSSLQVSWDLNTGACRTVGVSDLTEVKGQTSGSVWSSYRKSCVNTVMRWLVPESSSRYINRMTNEALHKGSSLQVLADNDRGTWIIL
;
A
#
# COMPACT_ATOMS: atom_id res chain seq x y z
N MET A 1 -34.37 -5.75 9.04
CA MET A 1 -35.13 -7.01 9.14
C MET A 1 -34.71 -7.92 7.99
N ALA A 2 -33.92 -8.95 8.29
CA ALA A 2 -33.47 -9.93 7.31
C ALA A 2 -34.48 -11.09 7.23
N PRO A 3 -34.80 -11.62 6.04
CA PRO A 3 -35.63 -12.82 5.95
C PRO A 3 -34.80 -14.04 6.35
N SER A 4 -35.30 -14.73 7.36
CA SER A 4 -34.87 -16.05 7.82
C SER A 4 -35.33 -17.11 6.83
N SER A 5 -34.40 -17.85 6.22
CA SER A 5 -34.69 -19.14 5.58
C SER A 5 -33.98 -20.25 6.35
N LYS A 6 -34.68 -20.78 7.36
CA LYS A 6 -34.43 -22.11 7.91
C LYS A 6 -34.87 -23.13 6.85
N SER A 7 -33.93 -23.79 6.18
CA SER A 7 -34.22 -25.03 5.46
C SER A 7 -33.97 -26.20 6.42
N GLU A 8 -34.99 -27.05 6.54
CA GLU A 8 -35.07 -28.21 7.39
C GLU A 8 -33.92 -29.21 7.15
N LYS A 9 -33.52 -29.87 8.24
CA LYS A 9 -32.55 -30.97 8.23
C LYS A 9 -33.19 -32.19 7.56
N ASP A 10 -32.77 -32.48 6.34
CA ASP A 10 -32.85 -33.84 5.80
C ASP A 10 -31.69 -34.68 6.34
N ASP A 11 -32.02 -35.54 7.30
CA ASP A 11 -31.16 -36.61 7.79
C ASP A 11 -31.02 -37.70 6.71
N ASN A 12 -30.15 -37.48 5.74
CA ASN A 12 -29.67 -38.56 4.87
C ASN A 12 -28.14 -38.56 4.82
N LYS A 13 -27.54 -39.28 5.77
CA LYS A 13 -26.10 -39.59 5.80
C LYS A 13 -25.72 -40.49 4.61
N GLN A 14 -25.64 -39.91 3.42
CA GLN A 14 -24.75 -40.43 2.40
C GLN A 14 -23.32 -40.14 2.85
N LYS A 15 -22.59 -41.20 3.25
CA LYS A 15 -21.13 -41.18 3.39
C LYS A 15 -20.56 -40.42 2.19
N GLN A 16 -19.97 -39.24 2.42
CA GLN A 16 -19.16 -38.57 1.40
C GLN A 16 -18.19 -39.60 0.85
N GLN A 17 -18.37 -40.00 -0.41
CA GLN A 17 -17.44 -40.87 -1.09
C GLN A 17 -16.04 -40.26 -0.93
N LYS A 18 -15.12 -41.01 -0.32
CA LYS A 18 -13.70 -40.67 -0.26
C LYS A 18 -13.29 -40.26 -1.68
N LYS A 19 -13.08 -38.95 -1.91
CA LYS A 19 -12.57 -38.44 -3.19
C LYS A 19 -11.31 -39.24 -3.52
N HIS A 20 -11.40 -40.10 -4.52
CA HIS A 20 -10.32 -40.98 -4.93
C HIS A 20 -9.15 -40.08 -5.32
N LYS A 21 -8.10 -40.02 -4.49
CA LYS A 21 -6.88 -39.31 -4.87
C LYS A 21 -6.22 -40.14 -5.96
N ASP A 22 -6.00 -39.55 -7.13
CA ASP A 22 -5.32 -40.23 -8.22
C ASP A 22 -3.90 -40.60 -7.78
N HIS A 23 -3.52 -41.85 -8.01
CA HIS A 23 -2.18 -42.33 -7.68
C HIS A 23 -1.15 -41.66 -8.61
N ILE A 24 0.01 -41.26 -8.07
CA ILE A 24 1.05 -40.53 -8.84
C ILE A 24 1.44 -41.25 -10.12
N VAL A 25 1.59 -42.58 -10.08
CA VAL A 25 1.91 -43.40 -11.25
C VAL A 25 0.82 -43.28 -12.32
N LYS A 26 -0.46 -43.29 -11.94
CA LYS A 26 -1.57 -43.14 -12.89
C LYS A 26 -1.56 -41.76 -13.56
N LEU A 27 -1.25 -40.71 -12.80
CA LEU A 27 -1.12 -39.35 -13.34
C LEU A 27 0.07 -39.24 -14.32
N LEU A 28 1.21 -39.84 -14.00
CA LEU A 28 2.38 -39.86 -14.87
C LEU A 28 2.13 -40.65 -16.16
N THR A 29 1.54 -41.85 -16.06
CA THR A 29 1.16 -42.66 -17.24
C THR A 29 0.19 -41.89 -18.14
N ARG A 30 -0.83 -41.26 -17.56
CA ARG A 30 -1.78 -40.42 -18.30
C ARG A 30 -1.11 -39.21 -18.94
N GLY A 31 -0.22 -38.53 -18.23
CA GLY A 31 0.53 -37.39 -18.76
C GLY A 31 1.42 -37.78 -19.94
N ARG A 32 2.07 -38.96 -19.88
CA ARG A 32 2.89 -39.50 -20.97
C ARG A 32 2.06 -39.86 -22.20
N LEU A 33 0.91 -40.50 -22.00
CA LEU A 33 0.01 -40.89 -23.11
C LEU A 33 -0.64 -39.68 -23.79
N ASN A 34 -1.03 -38.67 -22.99
CA ASN A 34 -1.74 -37.51 -23.50
C ASN A 34 -0.81 -36.36 -23.93
N GLY A 35 0.51 -36.49 -23.72
CA GLY A 35 1.49 -35.42 -23.95
C GLY A 35 1.31 -34.18 -23.05
N GLN A 36 0.48 -34.28 -22.01
CA GLN A 36 0.10 -33.16 -21.14
C GLN A 36 0.65 -33.39 -19.73
N LEU A 37 1.83 -32.83 -19.45
CA LEU A 37 2.40 -32.73 -18.11
C LEU A 37 2.35 -31.27 -17.65
N SER A 38 1.44 -30.97 -16.73
CA SER A 38 1.32 -29.63 -16.11
C SER A 38 1.37 -29.77 -14.60
N GLN A 39 2.02 -28.83 -13.92
CA GLN A 39 2.02 -28.73 -12.45
C GLN A 39 0.60 -28.75 -11.86
N ARG A 40 -0.39 -28.20 -12.58
CA ARG A 40 -1.80 -28.18 -12.16
C ARG A 40 -2.37 -29.58 -11.93
N LEU A 41 -1.89 -30.58 -12.69
CA LEU A 41 -2.31 -31.98 -12.53
C LEU A 41 -1.84 -32.57 -11.19
N PHE A 42 -0.68 -32.11 -10.70
CA PHE A 42 -0.06 -32.63 -9.48
C PHE A 42 -0.47 -31.88 -8.21
N ARG A 43 -1.24 -30.79 -8.30
CA ARG A 43 -1.63 -29.93 -7.17
C ARG A 43 -2.36 -30.65 -6.02
N LYS A 44 -3.09 -31.73 -6.31
CA LYS A 44 -3.85 -32.49 -5.29
C LYS A 44 -3.02 -33.53 -4.54
N LEU A 45 -1.79 -33.77 -4.99
CA LEU A 45 -0.89 -34.73 -4.37
C LEU A 45 -0.13 -34.08 -3.21
N PRO A 46 0.30 -34.86 -2.20
CA PRO A 46 1.20 -34.39 -1.14
C PRO A 46 2.51 -33.82 -1.70
N PRO A 47 3.28 -33.03 -0.92
CA PRO A 47 4.63 -32.62 -1.30
C PRO A 47 5.48 -33.85 -1.67
N ARG A 48 6.40 -33.66 -2.61
CA ARG A 48 7.35 -34.67 -3.07
C ARG A 48 8.50 -34.83 -2.09
N VAL A 49 8.91 -33.73 -1.47
CA VAL A 49 10.04 -33.68 -0.53
C VAL A 49 9.67 -32.79 0.64
N CYS A 50 9.99 -33.23 1.86
CA CYS A 50 9.87 -32.45 3.08
C CYS A 50 11.22 -32.49 3.81
N VAL A 51 11.77 -31.33 4.12
CA VAL A 51 13.08 -31.20 4.77
C VAL A 51 12.91 -30.39 6.07
N PRO A 52 13.29 -30.91 7.24
CA PRO A 52 13.26 -30.11 8.47
C PRO A 52 14.34 -29.03 8.45
N LEU A 53 14.01 -27.79 8.78
CA LEU A 53 14.93 -26.64 8.79
C LEU A 53 16.21 -26.95 9.60
N LYS A 54 16.06 -27.55 10.79
CA LYS A 54 17.17 -27.96 11.66
C LYS A 54 18.21 -28.88 11.00
N THR A 55 17.87 -29.56 9.90
CA THR A 55 18.79 -30.47 9.20
C THR A 55 19.64 -29.75 8.15
N ILE A 56 19.17 -28.61 7.66
CA ILE A 56 19.80 -27.85 6.58
C ILE A 56 20.36 -26.50 7.05
N VAL A 57 20.01 -26.01 8.24
CA VAL A 57 20.55 -24.77 8.82
C VAL A 57 21.58 -25.09 9.90
N SER A 58 22.68 -24.34 9.93
CA SER A 58 23.67 -24.42 11.01
C SER A 58 23.08 -23.87 12.31
N GLU A 59 23.41 -24.45 13.47
CA GLU A 59 22.96 -23.94 14.77
C GLU A 59 23.37 -22.49 15.02
N GLU A 60 24.52 -22.07 14.47
CA GLU A 60 25.01 -20.69 14.55
C GLU A 60 23.99 -19.68 14.02
N PHE A 61 23.42 -19.94 12.83
CA PHE A 61 22.42 -19.05 12.22
C PHE A 61 21.07 -19.11 12.93
N LEU A 62 20.72 -20.24 13.54
CA LEU A 62 19.52 -20.32 14.37
C LEU A 62 19.67 -19.46 15.64
N ARG A 63 20.86 -19.45 16.25
CA ARG A 63 21.16 -18.63 17.42
C ARG A 63 21.31 -17.14 17.09
N ALA A 64 21.73 -16.83 15.86
CA ALA A 64 21.79 -15.45 15.35
C ALA A 64 20.42 -14.83 15.03
N GLY A 65 19.30 -15.50 15.36
CA GLY A 65 17.97 -14.88 15.29
C GLY A 65 17.38 -14.79 13.88
N HIS A 66 17.80 -15.64 12.94
CA HIS A 66 17.26 -15.63 11.58
C HIS A 66 15.78 -16.04 11.52
N ILE A 67 14.96 -15.17 10.92
CA ILE A 67 13.54 -15.41 10.67
C ILE A 67 13.35 -15.75 9.21
N PHE A 68 13.11 -17.02 8.91
CA PHE A 68 12.93 -17.50 7.54
C PHE A 68 11.56 -17.10 6.97
N LEU A 69 11.56 -16.59 5.74
CA LEU A 69 10.41 -15.96 5.09
C LEU A 69 9.74 -16.87 4.05
N GLY A 70 10.53 -17.52 3.20
CA GLY A 70 10.01 -18.30 2.09
C GLY A 70 11.00 -18.56 0.97
N PHE A 71 10.53 -19.26 -0.06
CA PHE A 71 11.27 -19.51 -1.30
C PHE A 71 11.09 -18.35 -2.28
N THR A 72 12.16 -18.02 -3.01
CA THR A 72 12.03 -17.20 -4.21
C THR A 72 11.26 -17.94 -5.30
N LYS A 73 10.66 -17.24 -6.26
CA LYS A 73 9.85 -17.86 -7.34
C LYS A 73 10.62 -18.89 -8.15
N CYS A 74 11.93 -18.71 -8.30
CA CYS A 74 12.76 -19.67 -9.02
C CYS A 74 13.06 -20.95 -8.21
N GLY A 75 12.73 -20.99 -6.91
CA GLY A 75 12.97 -22.12 -6.00
C GLY A 75 14.46 -22.36 -5.68
N ARG A 76 15.35 -21.45 -6.09
CA ARG A 76 16.79 -21.56 -5.86
C ARG A 76 17.21 -21.03 -4.50
N TYR A 77 16.52 -19.98 -4.02
CA TYR A 77 16.88 -19.31 -2.79
C TYR A 77 15.76 -19.42 -1.77
N VAL A 78 16.17 -19.54 -0.51
CA VAL A 78 15.31 -19.31 0.65
C VAL A 78 15.75 -17.99 1.28
N LEU A 79 14.80 -17.13 1.63
CA LEU A 79 15.09 -15.84 2.25
C LEU A 79 14.87 -15.90 3.76
N SER A 80 15.68 -15.15 4.50
CA SER A 80 15.48 -14.88 5.93
C SER A 80 15.86 -13.44 6.23
N TYR A 81 15.37 -12.88 7.33
CA TYR A 81 15.85 -11.62 7.86
C TYR A 81 16.28 -11.72 9.33
N THR A 82 17.07 -10.77 9.80
CA THR A 82 17.35 -10.55 11.24
C THR A 82 16.82 -9.18 11.66
N SER A 83 16.48 -9.05 12.94
CA SER A 83 16.16 -7.78 13.61
C SER A 83 17.14 -7.64 14.77
N ASP A 84 18.20 -6.87 14.53
CA ASP A 84 19.28 -6.66 15.51
C ASP A 84 18.95 -5.41 16.32
N CYS A 85 18.72 -5.57 17.63
CA CYS A 85 18.50 -4.47 18.55
C CYS A 85 19.84 -3.98 19.08
N GLY A 86 20.23 -2.77 18.71
CA GLY A 86 21.30 -2.05 19.37
C GLY A 86 20.76 -1.38 20.64
N GLU A 87 21.47 -1.57 21.75
CA GLU A 87 21.24 -0.84 22.99
C GLU A 87 22.27 0.29 23.03
N ASP A 88 21.80 1.54 22.92
CA ASP A 88 22.54 2.69 23.44
C ASP A 88 21.97 2.99 24.84
N ASP A 89 22.76 3.64 25.71
CA ASP A 89 22.46 3.77 27.16
C ASP A 89 21.03 4.33 27.47
N ASP A 90 20.38 5.00 26.50
CA ASP A 90 19.03 5.57 26.62
C ASP A 90 18.00 5.09 25.55
N PHE A 91 18.40 4.45 24.45
CA PHE A 91 17.49 4.11 23.33
C PHE A 91 17.79 2.78 22.64
N SER A 92 16.73 2.04 22.29
CA SER A 92 16.80 0.87 21.42
C SER A 92 16.64 1.27 19.96
N PHE A 93 17.59 0.89 19.11
CA PHE A 93 17.50 1.04 17.66
C PHE A 93 17.55 -0.31 16.96
N TYR A 94 16.75 -0.46 15.90
CA TYR A 94 16.62 -1.71 15.17
C TYR A 94 17.33 -1.63 13.83
N THR A 95 18.22 -2.58 13.58
CA THR A 95 18.86 -2.78 12.28
C THR A 95 18.36 -4.06 11.64
N TYR A 96 17.94 -3.98 10.38
CA TYR A 96 17.40 -5.12 9.64
C TYR A 96 18.37 -5.56 8.54
N HIS A 97 18.57 -6.88 8.43
CA HIS A 97 19.35 -7.48 7.35
C HIS A 97 18.52 -8.55 6.64
N LEU A 98 18.56 -8.56 5.30
CA LEU A 98 17.96 -9.60 4.47
C LEU A 98 19.06 -10.53 3.93
N TYR A 99 18.81 -11.84 3.96
CA TYR A 99 19.77 -12.87 3.57
C TYR A 99 19.20 -13.80 2.51
N TRP A 100 20.06 -14.19 1.56
CA TRP A 100 19.77 -15.21 0.55
C TRP A 100 20.54 -16.48 0.87
N TRP A 101 19.80 -17.58 0.95
CA TRP A 101 20.34 -18.91 1.19
C TRP A 101 20.13 -19.77 -0.06
N GLU A 102 21.21 -20.27 -0.65
CA GLU A 102 21.09 -21.25 -1.74
C GLU A 102 20.55 -22.57 -1.18
N PHE A 103 19.43 -23.00 -1.74
CA PHE A 103 18.74 -24.22 -1.35
C PHE A 103 19.09 -25.38 -2.27
N ASN A 104 19.52 -26.49 -1.68
CA ASN A 104 19.83 -27.71 -2.40
C ASN A 104 19.30 -28.94 -1.65
N LEU A 105 17.98 -29.04 -1.53
CA LEU A 105 17.25 -30.17 -0.93
C LEU A 105 17.76 -30.50 0.49
N HIS A 106 18.51 -31.59 0.65
CA HIS A 106 19.00 -32.08 1.95
C HIS A 106 20.39 -31.54 2.30
N SER A 107 21.07 -30.86 1.37
CA SER A 107 22.34 -30.18 1.67
C SER A 107 22.09 -28.96 2.55
N ARG A 108 23.11 -28.59 3.34
CA ARG A 108 23.05 -27.39 4.17
C ARG A 108 22.84 -26.14 3.31
N LEU A 109 22.04 -25.21 3.81
CA LEU A 109 21.86 -23.88 3.24
C LEU A 109 23.19 -23.15 3.23
N ARG A 110 23.51 -22.53 2.09
CA ARG A 110 24.71 -21.71 1.92
C ARG A 110 24.30 -20.26 1.76
N GLN A 111 24.77 -19.38 2.66
CA GLN A 111 24.57 -17.95 2.50
C GLN A 111 25.31 -17.49 1.23
N VAL A 112 24.61 -16.82 0.32
CA VAL A 112 25.17 -16.32 -0.95
C VAL A 112 25.15 -14.81 -1.07
N HIS A 113 24.29 -14.14 -0.30
CA HIS A 113 24.10 -12.70 -0.38
C HIS A 113 23.45 -12.20 0.91
N HIS A 114 23.74 -10.96 1.29
CA HIS A 114 23.01 -10.26 2.35
C HIS A 114 23.00 -8.76 2.07
N VAL A 115 21.99 -8.05 2.58
CA VAL A 115 21.81 -6.60 2.41
C VAL A 115 21.26 -6.01 3.69
N ARG A 116 21.81 -4.87 4.13
CA ARG A 116 21.18 -4.04 5.17
C ARG A 116 19.98 -3.32 4.60
N LEU A 117 18.81 -3.51 5.21
CA LEU A 117 17.57 -2.87 4.83
C LEU A 117 17.47 -1.48 5.47
N PHE A 118 16.76 -0.57 4.81
CA PHE A 118 16.45 0.78 5.30
C PHE A 118 17.68 1.55 5.78
N ALA A 119 18.79 1.42 5.06
CA ALA A 119 20.04 2.06 5.43
C ALA A 119 19.89 3.59 5.45
N GLY A 120 20.42 4.23 6.49
CA GLY A 120 20.30 5.67 6.72
C GLY A 120 19.13 6.07 7.61
N GLU A 121 18.28 5.13 8.04
CA GLU A 121 17.14 5.39 8.90
C GLU A 121 17.36 4.86 10.33
N ASP A 122 16.97 5.67 11.31
CA ASP A 122 16.89 5.26 12.71
C ASP A 122 15.50 4.70 13.00
N ILE A 123 15.43 3.39 13.27
CA ILE A 123 14.18 2.67 13.50
C ILE A 123 14.06 2.35 14.97
N TYR A 124 13.02 2.89 15.62
CA TYR A 124 12.83 2.82 17.07
C TYR A 124 11.83 1.75 17.54
N SER A 125 11.19 1.03 16.61
CA SER A 125 10.25 -0.04 16.95
C SER A 125 10.32 -1.19 15.95
N ASP A 126 10.00 -2.40 16.40
CA ASP A 126 9.97 -3.57 15.52
C ASP A 126 9.02 -3.40 14.32
N LEU A 127 9.53 -3.70 13.12
CA LEU A 127 8.84 -3.55 11.86
C LEU A 127 8.13 -4.83 11.44
N TYR A 128 6.96 -4.68 10.82
CA TYR A 128 6.32 -5.75 10.05
C TYR A 128 6.93 -5.77 8.67
N LEU A 129 7.76 -6.77 8.41
CA LEU A 129 8.43 -6.91 7.12
C LEU A 129 7.65 -7.80 6.16
N THR A 130 7.56 -7.36 4.91
CA THR A 130 7.06 -8.17 3.79
C THR A 130 8.00 -8.05 2.62
N VAL A 131 8.48 -9.19 2.12
CA VAL A 131 9.33 -9.27 0.93
C VAL A 131 8.50 -9.72 -0.26
N CYS A 132 8.62 -9.02 -1.38
CA CYS A 132 7.85 -9.24 -2.60
C CYS A 132 8.75 -9.46 -3.83
N GLU A 133 8.34 -10.39 -4.69
CA GLU A 133 8.88 -10.54 -6.06
C GLU A 133 7.83 -10.12 -7.09
N TRP A 134 8.26 -9.41 -8.12
CA TRP A 134 7.45 -9.06 -9.28
C TRP A 134 6.98 -10.28 -10.08
N HIS A 135 6.12 -10.02 -11.06
CA HIS A 135 5.53 -11.04 -11.92
C HIS A 135 6.58 -11.73 -12.78
N ASN A 136 7.32 -11.00 -13.60
CA ASN A 136 8.33 -11.55 -14.50
C ASN A 136 9.71 -10.92 -14.30
N ASP A 137 9.81 -9.85 -13.50
CA ASP A 137 11.11 -9.30 -13.12
C ASP A 137 11.72 -10.05 -11.94
N HIS A 138 12.78 -10.81 -12.22
CA HIS A 138 13.57 -11.57 -11.26
C HIS A 138 14.90 -10.90 -10.91
N SER A 139 15.13 -9.67 -11.39
CA SER A 139 16.39 -8.93 -11.18
C SER A 139 16.45 -8.21 -9.84
N LYS A 140 15.31 -8.00 -9.18
CA LYS A 140 15.19 -7.24 -7.93
C LYS A 140 14.03 -7.71 -7.06
N LEU A 141 14.10 -7.38 -5.77
CA LEU A 141 13.06 -7.58 -4.76
C LEU A 141 12.60 -6.24 -4.20
N VAL A 142 11.35 -6.20 -3.71
CA VAL A 142 10.83 -5.10 -2.90
C VAL A 142 10.61 -5.58 -1.48
N ILE A 143 11.07 -4.81 -0.51
CA ILE A 143 10.87 -5.04 0.91
C ILE A 143 10.09 -3.87 1.47
N PHE A 144 8.94 -4.17 2.09
CA PHE A 144 8.15 -3.21 2.85
C PHE A 144 8.36 -3.44 4.34
N GLY A 145 8.62 -2.39 5.09
CA GLY A 145 8.58 -2.36 6.54
C GLY A 145 7.60 -1.30 7.02
N PHE A 146 6.78 -1.63 8.02
CA PHE A 146 5.94 -0.63 8.68
C PHE A 146 5.79 -0.94 10.15
N ASN A 147 5.62 0.09 10.95
CA ASN A 147 5.47 -0.05 12.39
C ASN A 147 3.99 -0.38 12.67
N THR A 148 3.75 -1.30 13.60
CA THR A 148 2.46 -1.31 14.30
C THR A 148 2.67 -0.68 15.65
N ARG A 149 1.66 0.04 16.15
CA ARG A 149 1.65 0.81 17.40
C ARG A 149 1.95 0.02 18.70
N SER A 150 2.57 -1.16 18.63
CA SER A 150 2.86 -2.04 19.74
C SER A 150 4.32 -1.93 20.18
N SER A 151 4.79 -0.75 20.56
CA SER A 151 5.90 -0.65 21.50
C SER A 151 5.32 -0.57 22.92
N SER A 152 5.65 -1.55 23.75
CA SER A 152 5.19 -1.70 25.13
C SER A 152 5.93 -0.81 26.13
N SER A 153 6.72 0.16 25.67
CA SER A 153 7.39 1.12 26.53
C SER A 153 6.49 2.34 26.72
N ALA A 154 5.90 2.45 27.92
CA ALA A 154 5.08 3.59 28.33
C ALA A 154 5.82 4.93 28.22
N LEU A 155 7.16 4.93 28.28
CA LEU A 155 7.99 6.12 28.08
C LEU A 155 8.13 6.50 26.59
N MET A 156 8.22 5.52 25.67
CA MET A 156 8.30 5.78 24.23
C MET A 156 6.97 6.31 23.65
N ASN A 157 5.83 5.75 24.09
CA ASN A 157 4.51 6.24 23.68
C ASN A 157 4.22 7.66 24.19
N MET A 158 4.84 8.05 25.31
CA MET A 158 4.69 9.39 25.88
C MET A 158 5.59 10.44 25.22
N MET A 159 6.68 10.01 24.55
CA MET A 159 7.72 10.93 24.08
C MET A 159 7.85 11.00 22.55
N MET A 160 7.48 9.96 21.78
CA MET A 160 7.83 9.88 20.34
C MET A 160 6.77 9.33 19.36
N SER A 161 5.60 8.85 19.80
CA SER A 161 4.56 8.39 18.84
C SER A 161 3.51 9.47 18.61
N ASP A 162 3.58 10.18 17.48
CA ASP A 162 2.38 10.85 16.96
C ASP A 162 1.37 9.75 16.64
N GLU A 163 0.33 9.59 17.47
CA GLU A 163 -0.70 8.57 17.26
C GLU A 163 -1.28 8.67 15.83
N ASN A 164 -1.24 9.84 15.19
CA ASN A 164 -1.88 10.05 13.90
C ASN A 164 -1.05 9.63 12.69
N ASN A 165 0.24 9.34 12.86
CA ASN A 165 1.15 9.02 11.77
C ASN A 165 1.65 7.57 11.83
N ARG A 166 2.09 7.05 10.69
CA ARG A 166 2.81 5.78 10.59
C ARG A 166 3.90 5.88 9.55
N ASP A 167 5.11 5.48 9.93
CA ASP A 167 6.22 5.36 9.00
C ASP A 167 6.09 4.09 8.13
N ILE A 168 6.31 4.26 6.84
CA ILE A 168 6.46 3.20 5.86
C ILE A 168 7.87 3.27 5.29
N TYR A 169 8.58 2.16 5.40
CA TYR A 169 9.94 1.97 4.90
C TYR A 169 9.93 1.03 3.71
N ILE A 170 10.71 1.36 2.69
CA ILE A 170 10.83 0.56 1.48
C ILE A 170 12.30 0.40 1.13
N THR A 171 12.69 -0.85 0.87
CA THR A 171 13.97 -1.17 0.25
C THR A 171 13.74 -1.92 -1.05
N ILE A 172 14.33 -1.48 -2.15
CA ILE A 172 14.37 -2.21 -3.42
C ILE A 172 15.82 -2.63 -3.65
N THR A 173 16.06 -3.93 -3.71
CA THR A 173 17.42 -4.48 -3.81
C THR A 173 17.56 -5.38 -5.02
N SER A 174 18.71 -5.30 -5.68
CA SER A 174 19.10 -6.22 -6.73
C SER A 174 19.23 -7.67 -6.21
N MET A 175 18.98 -8.63 -7.11
CA MET A 175 19.12 -10.06 -6.85
C MET A 175 20.56 -10.54 -7.13
N PRO A 176 21.07 -11.53 -6.37
CA PRO A 176 22.36 -12.11 -6.65
C PRO A 176 22.39 -12.71 -8.07
N PRO A 177 23.56 -12.69 -8.74
CA PRO A 177 23.67 -13.12 -10.13
C PRO A 177 23.34 -14.62 -10.26
N ALA A 178 22.35 -14.95 -11.09
CA ALA A 178 21.94 -16.34 -11.31
C ALA A 178 23.03 -17.18 -12.01
N GLN A 179 23.89 -16.52 -12.79
CA GLN A 179 25.05 -17.10 -13.48
C GLN A 179 26.29 -16.27 -13.17
N PRO A 180 27.51 -16.81 -13.29
CA PRO A 180 28.73 -16.04 -13.11
C PRO A 180 28.72 -14.77 -13.99
N CYS A 181 28.68 -13.60 -13.36
CA CYS A 181 28.68 -12.32 -14.05
C CYS A 181 30.11 -11.87 -14.34
N LYS A 182 30.43 -11.60 -15.61
CA LYS A 182 31.77 -11.12 -16.02
C LYS A 182 32.12 -9.76 -15.41
N GLN A 183 31.14 -8.91 -15.15
CA GLN A 183 31.34 -7.59 -14.54
C GLN A 183 31.48 -7.66 -13.01
N CYS A 184 30.91 -8.67 -12.34
CA CYS A 184 31.10 -8.88 -10.89
C CYS A 184 32.36 -9.70 -10.55
N CYS A 185 33.01 -10.27 -11.56
CA CYS A 185 34.24 -11.05 -11.41
C CYS A 185 35.22 -10.65 -12.52
N PRO A 186 35.76 -9.42 -12.51
CA PRO A 186 36.97 -9.13 -13.28
C PRO A 186 38.06 -10.06 -12.75
N ALA A 187 38.73 -10.79 -13.63
CA ALA A 187 39.68 -11.84 -13.26
C ALA A 187 40.67 -11.37 -12.18
N SER A 188 40.64 -12.02 -11.01
CA SER A 188 41.55 -11.90 -9.83
C SER A 188 40.97 -11.19 -8.60
N SER A 189 40.13 -11.87 -7.81
CA SER A 189 39.99 -11.56 -6.37
C SER A 189 39.96 -12.85 -5.53
N VAL A 190 40.91 -12.94 -4.59
CA VAL A 190 41.19 -14.11 -3.72
C VAL A 190 40.37 -14.01 -2.43
N SER A 191 39.04 -13.89 -2.55
CA SER A 191 38.12 -13.93 -1.40
C SER A 191 37.19 -15.13 -1.53
N THR A 192 37.17 -15.99 -0.51
CA THR A 192 36.30 -17.17 -0.41
C THR A 192 34.84 -16.82 -0.11
N ILE A 193 34.56 -15.57 0.28
CA ILE A 193 33.22 -15.04 0.47
C ILE A 193 32.88 -14.21 -0.77
N ARG A 194 32.01 -14.77 -1.63
CA ARG A 194 31.42 -14.02 -2.76
C ARG A 194 30.41 -13.03 -2.20
N THR A 195 30.86 -11.88 -1.70
CA THR A 195 30.02 -10.66 -1.66
C THR A 195 29.85 -10.21 -3.10
N GLY A 196 29.04 -10.96 -3.86
CA GLY A 196 28.74 -10.67 -5.26
C GLY A 196 28.00 -9.33 -5.37
N GLY A 197 28.32 -8.57 -6.42
CA GLY A 197 27.64 -7.30 -6.72
C GLY A 197 28.56 -6.10 -6.91
N GLU A 198 29.75 -6.27 -7.51
CA GLU A 198 30.60 -5.13 -7.90
C GLU A 198 30.04 -4.37 -9.12
N CYS A 199 29.16 -5.00 -9.90
CA CYS A 199 28.51 -4.33 -11.01
C CYS A 199 27.13 -3.82 -10.61
N LEU A 200 26.71 -2.75 -11.27
CA LEU A 200 25.47 -2.06 -10.93
C LEU A 200 24.26 -3.00 -11.05
N GLN A 201 24.18 -3.84 -12.08
CA GLN A 201 23.08 -4.78 -12.29
C GLN A 201 22.78 -5.70 -11.08
N HIS A 202 23.80 -6.10 -10.34
CA HIS A 202 23.68 -7.06 -9.23
C HIS A 202 24.04 -6.44 -7.88
N GLY A 203 24.15 -5.12 -7.81
CA GLY A 203 24.78 -4.46 -6.67
C GLY A 203 24.19 -3.12 -6.23
N TYR A 204 22.97 -2.77 -6.64
CA TYR A 204 22.29 -1.56 -6.15
C TYR A 204 21.21 -1.87 -5.10
N VAL A 205 20.97 -0.89 -4.24
CA VAL A 205 19.91 -0.83 -3.23
C VAL A 205 19.29 0.56 -3.23
N LEU A 206 17.97 0.65 -3.32
CA LEU A 206 17.21 1.89 -3.12
C LEU A 206 16.49 1.80 -1.78
N ASN A 207 16.56 2.86 -0.98
CA ASN A 207 15.80 3.02 0.25
C ASN A 207 14.89 4.24 0.14
N ALA A 208 13.69 4.15 0.69
CA ALA A 208 12.76 5.26 0.82
C ALA A 208 11.97 5.13 2.12
N ARG A 209 11.60 6.29 2.68
CA ARG A 209 10.71 6.42 3.84
C ARG A 209 9.67 7.47 3.54
N TYR A 210 8.43 7.20 3.95
CA TYR A 210 7.37 8.21 3.98
C TYR A 210 6.41 7.95 5.13
N GLN A 211 5.71 8.99 5.53
CA GLN A 211 4.68 8.92 6.56
C GLN A 211 3.30 8.86 5.94
N VAL A 212 2.41 8.11 6.58
CA VAL A 212 0.99 8.03 6.23
C VAL A 212 0.12 8.41 7.42
N VAL A 213 -1.04 8.99 7.16
CA VAL A 213 -2.00 9.46 8.16
C VAL A 213 -3.25 8.61 8.21
N TYR A 214 -4.05 8.77 9.26
CA TYR A 214 -5.37 8.14 9.34
C TYR A 214 -6.33 8.74 8.30
N PRO A 215 -7.14 7.93 7.59
CA PRO A 215 -7.20 6.46 7.64
C PRO A 215 -6.02 5.82 6.93
N PHE A 216 -5.20 5.06 7.68
CA PHE A 216 -3.95 4.50 7.14
C PHE A 216 -4.20 3.68 5.87
N PRO A 217 -3.53 3.98 4.74
CA PRO A 217 -3.75 3.31 3.46
C PRO A 217 -3.65 1.78 3.54
N THR A 218 -4.43 1.11 2.70
CA THR A 218 -4.39 -0.36 2.64
C THR A 218 -3.12 -0.86 1.96
N PHE A 219 -2.53 -1.94 2.48
CA PHE A 219 -1.39 -2.61 1.84
C PHE A 219 -1.89 -3.62 0.80
N GLN A 220 -1.57 -3.41 -0.48
CA GLN A 220 -2.12 -4.16 -1.61
C GLN A 220 -1.01 -4.68 -2.56
N PRO A 221 -0.02 -5.47 -2.09
CA PRO A 221 1.18 -5.80 -2.89
C PRO A 221 0.87 -6.49 -4.23
N ALA A 222 -0.21 -7.27 -4.31
CA ALA A 222 -0.63 -7.93 -5.54
C ALA A 222 -1.06 -6.94 -6.65
N LEU A 223 -1.55 -5.76 -6.27
CA LEU A 223 -1.92 -4.68 -7.20
C LEU A 223 -0.79 -3.65 -7.32
N GLN A 224 -0.16 -3.28 -6.20
CA GLN A 224 0.93 -2.29 -6.17
C GLN A 224 2.14 -2.69 -7.03
N LEU A 225 2.40 -3.99 -7.19
CA LEU A 225 3.52 -4.52 -7.97
C LEU A 225 3.07 -5.19 -9.27
N LYS A 226 1.82 -4.96 -9.71
CA LYS A 226 1.24 -5.73 -10.81
C LYS A 226 1.95 -5.52 -12.15
N LYS A 227 2.51 -4.34 -12.37
CA LYS A 227 3.41 -4.05 -13.50
C LYS A 227 4.87 -4.28 -13.09
N ASP A 228 5.58 -5.07 -13.88
CA ASP A 228 7.01 -5.31 -13.66
C ASP A 228 7.78 -3.99 -13.63
N GLN A 229 8.77 -3.91 -12.73
CA GLN A 229 9.62 -2.72 -12.48
C GLN A 229 8.91 -1.50 -11.89
N VAL A 230 7.58 -1.52 -11.75
CA VAL A 230 6.79 -0.42 -11.20
C VAL A 230 6.23 -0.79 -9.83
N ILE A 231 6.22 0.19 -8.92
CA ILE A 231 5.59 0.12 -7.61
C ILE A 231 4.64 1.30 -7.43
N LEU A 232 3.41 1.04 -7.00
CA LEU A 232 2.44 2.08 -6.63
C LEU A 232 2.45 2.32 -5.12
N LEU A 233 2.69 3.55 -4.70
CA LEU A 233 2.84 3.97 -3.31
C LEU A 233 1.79 5.01 -2.95
N ASN A 234 0.92 4.66 -2.02
CA ASN A 234 -0.08 5.57 -1.46
C ASN A 234 0.50 6.20 -0.19
N ASN A 235 0.79 7.49 -0.23
CA ASN A 235 1.33 8.26 0.90
C ASN A 235 0.23 9.02 1.67
N SER A 236 -1.04 8.65 1.49
CA SER A 236 -2.26 9.31 2.00
C SER A 236 -2.71 10.55 1.22
N TYR A 237 -1.81 11.29 0.57
CA TYR A 237 -2.13 12.55 -0.12
C TYR A 237 -2.03 12.43 -1.65
N SER A 238 -1.21 11.49 -2.12
CA SER A 238 -1.01 11.18 -3.52
C SER A 238 -0.74 9.70 -3.75
N LEU A 239 -0.94 9.28 -5.00
CA LEU A 239 -0.47 7.98 -5.49
C LEU A 239 0.77 8.21 -6.35
N VAL A 240 1.89 7.64 -5.91
CA VAL A 240 3.17 7.71 -6.62
C VAL A 240 3.41 6.39 -7.34
N ALA A 241 3.54 6.43 -8.67
CA ALA A 241 4.05 5.32 -9.44
C ALA A 241 5.57 5.50 -9.59
N CYS A 242 6.36 4.61 -9.01
CA CYS A 242 7.81 4.62 -9.14
C CYS A 242 8.27 3.47 -10.05
N ALA A 243 9.03 3.77 -11.11
CA ALA A 243 9.67 2.76 -11.94
C ALA A 243 11.18 2.73 -11.71
N ILE A 244 11.74 1.53 -11.58
CA ILE A 244 13.16 1.32 -11.33
C ILE A 244 13.72 0.38 -12.41
N SER A 245 14.58 0.90 -13.26
CA SER A 245 15.18 0.17 -14.38
C SER A 245 16.69 0.37 -14.45
N LEU A 246 17.37 -0.58 -15.10
CA LEU A 246 18.80 -0.47 -15.40
C LEU A 246 18.94 -0.08 -16.87
N CYS A 247 19.56 1.06 -17.14
CA CYS A 247 19.80 1.58 -18.48
C CYS A 247 21.26 1.38 -18.88
N SER A 248 21.50 0.95 -20.13
CA SER A 248 22.83 0.88 -20.74
C SER A 248 23.01 2.08 -21.67
N GLY A 249 24.13 2.80 -21.55
CA GLY A 249 24.38 4.07 -22.26
C GLY A 249 24.96 3.91 -23.67
N ASP A 250 24.37 3.08 -24.52
CA ASP A 250 24.77 2.94 -25.92
C ASP A 250 23.88 3.81 -26.83
N GLY A 251 24.10 5.14 -26.81
CA GLY A 251 23.59 6.09 -27.81
C GLY A 251 22.39 6.95 -27.38
N GLN A 252 22.43 8.23 -27.76
CA GLN A 252 21.46 9.28 -27.40
C GLN A 252 20.01 9.04 -27.87
N GLN A 253 19.75 8.01 -28.68
CA GLN A 253 18.40 7.66 -29.16
C GLN A 253 17.66 6.62 -28.27
N GLU A 254 18.35 5.90 -27.38
CA GLU A 254 17.69 4.91 -26.49
C GLU A 254 17.04 5.54 -25.25
N GLY A 255 17.37 6.80 -24.92
CA GLY A 255 16.87 7.49 -23.73
C GLY A 255 15.36 7.72 -23.70
N GLN A 256 14.70 7.76 -24.86
CA GLN A 256 13.23 7.81 -25.00
C GLN A 256 12.61 6.41 -25.10
N ASN A 257 13.35 5.39 -25.56
CA ASN A 257 12.82 4.02 -25.75
C ASN A 257 12.74 3.19 -24.46
N ASN A 258 13.49 3.56 -23.41
CA ASN A 258 13.51 2.85 -22.13
C ASN A 258 12.65 3.50 -21.03
N GLN A 259 11.88 4.53 -21.38
CA GLN A 259 10.98 5.20 -20.45
C GLN A 259 9.80 4.28 -20.11
N ILE A 260 9.60 4.01 -18.82
CA ILE A 260 8.54 3.10 -18.34
C ILE A 260 7.25 3.87 -18.04
N LEU A 261 7.37 5.13 -17.59
CA LEU A 261 6.27 5.99 -17.19
C LEU A 261 6.26 7.29 -18.00
N TYR A 262 5.08 7.83 -18.28
CA TYR A 262 4.87 9.15 -18.88
C TYR A 262 5.53 9.34 -20.27
N LEU A 263 5.09 8.53 -21.25
CA LEU A 263 5.53 8.63 -22.64
C LEU A 263 5.06 9.96 -23.26
N LYS A 264 5.98 10.90 -23.40
CA LYS A 264 5.71 12.17 -24.09
C LYS A 264 5.47 11.88 -25.58
N ARG A 265 4.25 12.11 -26.07
CA ARG A 265 3.99 12.02 -27.51
C ARG A 265 4.74 13.15 -28.21
N ASP A 266 5.69 12.82 -29.08
CA ASP A 266 6.19 13.76 -30.05
C ASP A 266 5.04 14.15 -31.00
N ALA A 267 4.77 15.45 -31.11
CA ALA A 267 3.72 16.02 -31.96
C ALA A 267 3.98 15.85 -33.47
N SER A 268 4.86 14.93 -33.89
CA SER A 268 5.30 14.75 -35.28
C SER A 268 4.74 13.51 -35.98
N SER A 269 3.79 12.78 -35.41
CA SER A 269 3.12 11.66 -36.09
C SER A 269 1.61 11.61 -35.88
N SER A 270 0.91 12.69 -36.24
CA SER A 270 -0.54 12.65 -36.43
C SER A 270 -0.86 12.23 -37.88
N SER A 271 -1.09 10.94 -38.12
CA SER A 271 -2.08 10.53 -39.11
C SER A 271 -3.28 9.93 -38.36
N PRO A 272 -4.52 10.36 -38.66
CA PRO A 272 -5.70 9.82 -37.98
C PRO A 272 -5.90 8.36 -38.43
N PRO A 273 -6.36 7.47 -37.54
CA PRO A 273 -6.77 6.13 -37.96
C PRO A 273 -8.01 6.27 -38.85
N SER A 274 -7.85 5.97 -40.13
CA SER A 274 -8.95 5.81 -41.07
C SER A 274 -9.88 4.69 -40.61
N GLY A 275 -11.18 4.96 -40.73
CA GLY A 275 -12.25 4.15 -40.16
C GLY A 275 -12.32 2.72 -40.67
N LEU A 276 -12.97 1.91 -39.84
CA LEU A 276 -13.47 0.57 -40.11
C LEU A 276 -14.09 0.47 -41.50
N THR A 277 -13.42 -0.26 -42.40
CA THR A 277 -14.03 -0.79 -43.62
C THR A 277 -14.26 -2.29 -43.47
N SER A 278 -15.53 -2.66 -43.52
CA SER A 278 -16.04 -4.03 -43.55
C SER A 278 -15.45 -4.82 -44.72
N PRO A 279 -15.09 -6.10 -44.56
CA PRO A 279 -14.68 -6.91 -45.70
C PRO A 279 -15.92 -7.40 -46.46
N SER A 280 -16.19 -6.78 -47.61
CA SER A 280 -17.11 -7.31 -48.62
C SER A 280 -16.43 -8.45 -49.39
N SER A 281 -17.02 -9.63 -49.24
CA SER A 281 -17.10 -10.77 -50.17
C SER A 281 -16.38 -10.64 -51.53
N SER A 282 -15.38 -11.49 -51.74
CA SER A 282 -14.96 -11.93 -53.08
C SER A 282 -15.18 -13.43 -53.21
N SER A 283 -16.07 -13.76 -54.14
CA SER A 283 -16.42 -15.09 -54.61
C SER A 283 -15.33 -15.68 -55.50
N SER A 284 -14.91 -16.91 -55.25
CA SER A 284 -14.41 -17.80 -56.30
C SER A 284 -14.92 -19.23 -56.08
N THR A 285 -15.57 -19.71 -57.13
CA THR A 285 -16.27 -20.97 -57.31
C THR A 285 -15.30 -22.14 -57.46
N SER A 286 -15.54 -23.25 -56.75
CA SER A 286 -15.37 -24.59 -57.32
C SER A 286 -16.25 -25.60 -56.57
N SER A 287 -17.05 -26.30 -57.35
CA SER A 287 -18.07 -27.27 -56.98
C SER A 287 -17.48 -28.65 -56.70
N HIS A 288 -17.98 -29.38 -55.70
CA HIS A 288 -18.48 -30.75 -55.84
C HIS A 288 -19.04 -31.32 -54.51
N GLY A 289 -20.32 -31.72 -54.55
CA GLY A 289 -20.85 -32.94 -53.91
C GLY A 289 -21.10 -32.95 -52.39
N SER A 290 -22.36 -32.78 -51.98
CA SER A 290 -22.94 -33.22 -50.69
C SER A 290 -23.70 -34.55 -50.90
N PRO A 291 -24.00 -35.37 -49.86
CA PRO A 291 -25.10 -35.01 -48.95
C PRO A 291 -24.94 -35.41 -47.46
N ASP A 292 -25.31 -34.45 -46.60
CA ASP A 292 -26.26 -34.50 -45.46
C ASP A 292 -26.28 -35.71 -44.48
N LEU A 293 -26.04 -35.44 -43.19
CA LEU A 293 -26.81 -35.95 -42.03
C LEU A 293 -26.33 -35.35 -40.67
N ARG A 294 -27.10 -34.37 -40.19
CA ARG A 294 -27.48 -34.04 -38.79
C ARG A 294 -26.55 -34.48 -37.64
N GLN A 295 -25.92 -33.51 -36.96
CA GLN A 295 -25.26 -33.73 -35.65
C GLN A 295 -25.65 -32.69 -34.58
N LEU A 296 -26.51 -33.15 -33.66
CA LEU A 296 -26.52 -33.02 -32.20
C LEU A 296 -25.83 -31.80 -31.52
N LYS A 297 -26.64 -31.07 -30.74
CA LYS A 297 -26.24 -30.23 -29.59
C LYS A 297 -25.36 -31.00 -28.59
N PRO A 298 -24.25 -30.42 -28.09
CA PRO A 298 -23.64 -30.89 -26.84
C PRO A 298 -24.20 -30.12 -25.64
N HIS A 299 -24.65 -30.89 -24.65
CA HIS A 299 -25.06 -30.47 -23.32
C HIS A 299 -23.96 -29.71 -22.57
N SER A 300 -24.36 -28.63 -21.90
CA SER A 300 -23.62 -28.01 -20.81
C SER A 300 -23.55 -28.97 -19.61
N THR A 301 -22.34 -29.28 -19.16
CA THR A 301 -22.11 -30.00 -17.90
C THR A 301 -21.47 -29.05 -16.90
N PRO A 302 -21.92 -28.96 -15.63
CA PRO A 302 -21.39 -27.99 -14.67
C PRO A 302 -20.03 -28.44 -14.14
N LEU A 303 -18.99 -27.62 -14.32
CA LEU A 303 -17.70 -27.84 -13.69
C LEU A 303 -17.78 -27.50 -12.20
N SER A 304 -17.65 -28.54 -11.38
CA SER A 304 -17.69 -28.52 -9.92
C SER A 304 -16.67 -27.55 -9.30
N SER A 305 -17.10 -26.84 -8.26
CA SER A 305 -16.34 -25.95 -7.40
C SER A 305 -15.02 -26.56 -6.87
N GLY A 306 -13.90 -26.22 -7.51
CA GLY A 306 -12.56 -26.40 -6.96
C GLY A 306 -12.02 -25.06 -6.49
N GLN A 307 -11.75 -24.91 -5.20
CA GLN A 307 -11.15 -23.69 -4.64
C GLN A 307 -9.81 -23.42 -5.33
N SER A 308 -9.78 -22.38 -6.17
CA SER A 308 -8.58 -21.91 -6.87
C SER A 308 -7.59 -21.32 -5.85
N GLN A 309 -6.28 -21.49 -6.07
CA GLN A 309 -5.25 -20.79 -5.29
C GLN A 309 -5.43 -19.26 -5.32
N ALA A 310 -5.96 -18.72 -6.42
CA ALA A 310 -6.35 -17.32 -6.51
C ALA A 310 -7.46 -16.98 -5.51
N ALA A 311 -8.43 -17.87 -5.31
CA ALA A 311 -9.50 -17.70 -4.32
C ALA A 311 -9.01 -17.84 -2.87
N VAL A 312 -8.01 -18.69 -2.60
CA VAL A 312 -7.38 -18.79 -1.28
C VAL A 312 -6.58 -17.53 -0.95
N ARG A 313 -5.78 -17.02 -1.90
CA ARG A 313 -5.00 -15.79 -1.73
C ARG A 313 -5.87 -14.55 -1.67
N ALA A 314 -6.95 -14.51 -2.44
CA ALA A 314 -7.94 -13.43 -2.35
C ALA A 314 -8.71 -13.48 -1.01
N ARG A 315 -8.95 -14.67 -0.45
CA ARG A 315 -9.47 -14.81 0.92
C ARG A 315 -8.46 -14.37 1.96
N GLU A 316 -7.16 -14.60 1.78
CA GLU A 316 -6.12 -14.06 2.66
C GLU A 316 -6.02 -12.53 2.56
N PHE A 317 -6.14 -11.97 1.35
CA PHE A 317 -6.24 -10.53 1.13
C PHE A 317 -7.47 -9.92 1.80
N ALA A 318 -8.65 -10.52 1.60
CA ALA A 318 -9.86 -10.11 2.30
C ALA A 318 -9.71 -10.26 3.82
N ALA A 319 -9.12 -11.37 4.29
CA ALA A 319 -8.85 -11.59 5.71
C ALA A 319 -7.87 -10.57 6.28
N ASP A 320 -6.89 -10.08 5.52
CA ASP A 320 -5.97 -9.04 5.98
C ASP A 320 -6.68 -7.69 6.15
N ILE A 321 -7.53 -7.32 5.18
CA ILE A 321 -8.38 -6.13 5.27
C ILE A 321 -9.36 -6.25 6.43
N PHE A 322 -9.99 -7.42 6.63
CA PHE A 322 -10.88 -7.67 7.76
C PHE A 322 -10.15 -7.66 9.12
N ARG A 323 -8.93 -8.21 9.21
CA ARG A 323 -8.12 -8.16 10.44
C ARG A 323 -7.79 -6.72 10.82
N ARG A 324 -7.44 -5.88 9.84
CA ARG A 324 -7.14 -4.45 10.09
C ARG A 324 -8.41 -3.65 10.42
N ALA A 325 -9.54 -3.97 9.80
CA ALA A 325 -10.84 -3.38 10.13
C ALA A 325 -11.30 -3.72 11.57
N GLN A 326 -11.00 -4.93 12.05
CA GLN A 326 -11.31 -5.34 13.42
C GLN A 326 -10.33 -4.75 14.45
N ALA A 327 -9.03 -4.66 14.14
CA ALA A 327 -8.03 -4.08 15.04
C ALA A 327 -8.40 -2.64 15.48
N GLY A 328 -8.91 -1.81 14.56
CA GLY A 328 -9.40 -0.47 14.88
C GLY A 328 -10.68 -0.40 15.72
N ALA A 329 -11.48 -1.48 15.75
CA ALA A 329 -12.69 -1.57 16.59
C ALA A 329 -12.36 -2.08 18.00
N THR A 330 -11.49 -3.08 18.14
CA THR A 330 -11.10 -3.65 19.44
C THR A 330 -10.26 -2.72 20.31
N GLU A 331 -9.43 -1.85 19.73
CA GLU A 331 -8.71 -0.83 20.51
C GLU A 331 -9.67 0.20 21.12
N HIS A 332 -10.76 0.52 20.41
CA HIS A 332 -11.74 1.50 20.86
C HIS A 332 -12.66 0.92 21.96
N ASP A 333 -13.02 -0.36 21.88
CA ASP A 333 -13.75 -1.09 22.93
C ASP A 333 -12.91 -1.29 24.21
N ARG A 334 -11.59 -1.46 24.08
CA ARG A 334 -10.66 -1.51 25.21
C ARG A 334 -10.50 -0.16 25.90
N LYS A 335 -10.31 0.93 25.13
CA LYS A 335 -10.26 2.30 25.68
C LYS A 335 -11.59 2.71 26.32
N ALA A 336 -12.73 2.24 25.81
CA ALA A 336 -14.05 2.48 26.42
C ALA A 336 -14.21 1.77 27.78
N LYS A 337 -13.76 0.50 27.89
CA LYS A 337 -13.78 -0.25 29.16
C LYS A 337 -12.80 0.28 30.20
N GLU A 338 -11.59 0.69 29.81
CA GLU A 338 -10.62 1.30 30.74
C GLU A 338 -11.11 2.64 31.29
N LYS A 339 -11.83 3.43 30.48
CA LYS A 339 -12.43 4.69 30.91
C LYS A 339 -13.60 4.49 31.88
N GLU A 340 -14.37 3.42 31.70
CA GLU A 340 -15.47 3.04 32.61
C GLU A 340 -14.93 2.53 33.97
N GLU A 341 -13.83 1.77 33.98
CA GLU A 341 -13.16 1.35 35.22
C GLU A 341 -12.48 2.50 35.97
N THR A 342 -11.89 3.48 35.26
CA THR A 342 -11.26 4.66 35.89
C THR A 342 -12.28 5.64 36.47
N ASP A 343 -13.43 5.84 35.82
CA ASP A 343 -14.51 6.66 36.39
C ASP A 343 -15.17 5.97 37.60
N THR A 344 -15.29 4.64 37.59
CA THR A 344 -15.83 3.88 38.75
C THR A 344 -14.88 3.95 39.96
N GLN A 345 -13.56 3.94 39.74
CA GLN A 345 -12.56 4.12 40.81
C GLN A 345 -12.49 5.56 41.34
N ARG A 346 -12.73 6.57 40.49
CA ARG A 346 -12.84 7.97 40.91
C ARG A 346 -14.07 8.21 41.78
N PHE A 347 -15.22 7.65 41.40
CA PHE A 347 -16.44 7.72 42.19
C PHE A 347 -16.28 7.08 43.59
N HIS A 348 -15.65 5.90 43.67
CA HIS A 348 -15.36 5.26 44.96
C HIS A 348 -14.37 6.04 45.83
N SER A 349 -13.42 6.78 45.23
CA SER A 349 -12.45 7.59 45.96
C SER A 349 -13.04 8.90 46.48
N GLU A 350 -13.98 9.51 45.76
CA GLU A 350 -14.70 10.71 46.21
C GLU A 350 -15.72 10.40 47.32
N GLU A 351 -16.39 9.24 47.25
CA GLU A 351 -17.34 8.80 48.29
C GLU A 351 -16.61 8.46 49.61
N LYS A 352 -15.38 7.95 49.53
CA LYS A 352 -14.55 7.66 50.71
C LYS A 352 -14.02 8.95 51.36
N ARG A 353 -13.70 9.97 50.56
CA ARG A 353 -13.28 11.31 51.05
C ARG A 353 -14.42 12.11 51.68
N THR A 354 -15.67 11.89 51.27
CA THR A 354 -16.84 12.54 51.89
C THR A 354 -17.22 11.90 53.22
N LYS A 355 -17.07 10.57 53.35
CA LYS A 355 -17.27 9.84 54.62
C LYS A 355 -16.21 10.20 55.68
N GLU A 356 -14.93 10.32 55.30
CA GLU A 356 -13.84 10.74 56.21
C GLU A 356 -13.89 12.22 56.64
N ARG A 357 -14.72 13.05 55.98
CA ARG A 357 -14.93 14.46 56.34
C ARG A 357 -16.12 14.63 57.29
N GLN A 358 -17.13 13.77 57.21
CA GLN A 358 -18.27 13.76 58.15
C GLN A 358 -17.94 13.16 59.51
N GLU A 359 -16.96 12.25 59.60
CA GLU A 359 -16.52 11.68 60.89
C GLU A 359 -15.60 12.60 61.70
N ARG A 360 -15.11 13.71 61.12
CA ARG A 360 -14.21 14.66 61.81
C ARG A 360 -14.90 15.86 62.48
N ASP A 361 -16.18 16.09 62.20
CA ASP A 361 -16.96 17.20 62.78
C ASP A 361 -17.86 16.78 63.96
N ALA A 362 -17.69 15.56 64.47
CA ALA A 362 -18.49 14.99 65.55
C ALA A 362 -17.66 14.62 66.78
N GLU A 363 -16.92 15.57 67.37
CA GLU A 363 -16.51 15.43 68.77
C GLU A 363 -16.10 16.77 69.44
N VAL A 364 -16.80 17.06 70.54
CA VAL A 364 -16.45 17.89 71.72
C VAL A 364 -17.19 19.25 71.90
N PRO A 365 -17.72 19.54 73.11
CA PRO A 365 -18.80 20.51 73.38
C PRO A 365 -18.35 21.82 74.05
N GLY A 366 -19.26 22.81 74.09
CA GLY A 366 -19.07 24.18 74.62
C GLY A 366 -18.88 24.30 76.14
N PRO A 367 -18.82 25.54 76.70
CA PRO A 367 -20.09 26.21 77.02
C PRO A 367 -20.13 27.75 76.87
N SER A 368 -21.36 28.23 77.07
CA SER A 368 -21.98 29.55 77.02
C SER A 368 -21.36 30.73 77.80
N SER A 369 -21.52 31.96 77.26
CA SER A 369 -21.98 33.13 78.03
C SER A 369 -22.52 34.24 77.12
N SER A 370 -23.67 34.78 77.51
CA SER A 370 -24.48 35.86 76.94
C SER A 370 -23.88 37.27 77.07
N SER A 371 -24.14 38.18 76.11
CA SER A 371 -24.69 39.54 76.38
C SER A 371 -24.79 40.42 75.12
N SER A 372 -26.02 40.84 74.80
CA SER A 372 -26.52 42.18 74.39
C SER A 372 -25.63 43.23 73.68
N GLY A 373 -26.21 43.88 72.66
CA GLY A 373 -25.92 45.27 72.23
C GLY A 373 -26.03 45.47 70.72
N GLN A 374 -27.20 45.81 70.16
CA GLN A 374 -27.59 47.17 69.71
C GLN A 374 -26.52 47.97 68.95
N ASN A 375 -26.80 48.25 67.66
CA ASN A 375 -26.96 49.59 67.03
C ASN A 375 -26.51 49.57 65.55
N GLN A 376 -27.47 49.73 64.63
CA GLN A 376 -27.79 50.96 63.88
C GLN A 376 -26.80 51.25 62.75
N SER A 377 -27.23 51.01 61.50
CA SER A 377 -27.72 52.05 60.55
C SER A 377 -26.58 52.47 59.61
N SER A 378 -26.72 52.72 58.32
CA SER A 378 -27.84 53.36 57.63
C SER A 378 -27.58 53.42 56.10
N VAL A 379 -28.67 53.52 55.33
CA VAL A 379 -28.83 54.22 54.03
C VAL A 379 -28.49 53.46 52.72
N SER A 380 -29.55 52.94 52.11
CA SER A 380 -29.87 52.84 50.66
C SER A 380 -30.35 54.23 50.12
N PRO A 381 -30.73 54.50 48.83
CA PRO A 381 -31.25 53.55 47.82
C PRO A 381 -31.11 53.88 46.28
N THR A 382 -31.56 52.91 45.44
CA THR A 382 -32.40 52.96 44.19
C THR A 382 -31.97 53.73 42.91
N GLU A 383 -31.84 53.05 41.75
CA GLU A 383 -32.78 52.90 40.58
C GLU A 383 -32.70 54.10 39.58
N ALA A 384 -32.87 54.05 38.24
CA ALA A 384 -33.46 53.14 37.26
C ALA A 384 -32.94 53.45 35.81
N GLU A 385 -33.08 52.47 34.91
CA GLU A 385 -33.56 52.51 33.50
C GLU A 385 -32.95 53.38 32.35
N ASP A 386 -32.53 52.65 31.30
CA ASP A 386 -32.95 52.70 29.88
C ASP A 386 -32.46 53.82 28.90
N ARG A 387 -31.65 53.42 27.89
CA ARG A 387 -31.87 53.63 26.42
C ARG A 387 -30.61 53.45 25.54
N ALA A 388 -30.86 52.87 24.36
CA ALA A 388 -29.94 52.63 23.24
C ALA A 388 -29.50 53.89 22.46
N VAL A 389 -28.25 53.91 21.94
CA VAL A 389 -27.85 54.56 20.66
C VAL A 389 -26.57 53.89 20.11
N CYS A 390 -26.56 53.65 18.79
CA CYS A 390 -25.46 53.18 17.95
C CYS A 390 -24.18 54.03 18.04
N ASN A 391 -23.00 53.44 17.77
CA ASN A 391 -21.92 54.13 17.08
C ASN A 391 -20.93 53.17 16.39
N THR A 392 -20.73 53.48 15.12
CA THR A 392 -19.82 52.96 14.09
C THR A 392 -18.35 53.38 14.34
N VAL A 393 -17.41 52.90 13.49
CA VAL A 393 -16.06 53.46 13.15
C VAL A 393 -14.89 52.72 13.87
N MET A 394 -13.79 52.24 13.27
CA MET A 394 -13.23 52.28 11.90
C MET A 394 -12.11 51.21 11.76
N SER A 395 -11.89 50.75 10.52
CA SER A 395 -10.66 50.10 10.06
C SER A 395 -9.54 51.14 9.81
N PRO A 396 -8.25 50.73 9.71
CA PRO A 396 -7.22 51.53 9.06
C PRO A 396 -6.87 50.99 7.65
N GLY A 397 -7.07 51.83 6.62
CA GLY A 397 -6.26 51.88 5.38
C GLY A 397 -5.14 52.92 5.56
N SER A 398 -4.12 53.10 4.72
CA SER A 398 -3.93 52.94 3.27
C SER A 398 -2.39 52.91 3.02
N THR A 399 -1.83 52.51 1.88
CA THR A 399 -1.72 53.33 0.66
C THR A 399 -1.32 52.51 -0.58
N SER A 400 -1.90 52.94 -1.69
CA SER A 400 -1.82 52.49 -3.07
C SER A 400 -0.56 52.86 -3.86
N SER A 401 -0.25 52.08 -4.89
CA SER A 401 0.20 52.61 -6.19
C SER A 401 -0.47 51.83 -7.32
N VAL A 402 -1.17 52.57 -8.18
CA VAL A 402 -1.93 52.08 -9.34
C VAL A 402 -1.30 52.71 -10.57
N SER A 403 -0.96 51.91 -11.58
CA SER A 403 -0.70 52.38 -12.94
C SER A 403 -1.52 51.52 -13.90
N SER A 404 -2.51 52.16 -14.49
CA SER A 404 -3.46 51.64 -15.48
C SER A 404 -2.91 51.73 -16.91
N LEU A 405 -3.08 50.67 -17.72
CA LEU A 405 -3.20 50.78 -19.19
C LEU A 405 -4.17 49.70 -19.73
N SER A 406 -5.15 50.17 -20.51
CA SER A 406 -6.29 49.48 -21.12
C SER A 406 -5.93 48.47 -22.25
N PRO A 407 -6.88 47.68 -22.79
CA PRO A 407 -6.60 46.49 -23.59
C PRO A 407 -6.37 46.83 -25.06
N ARG A 408 -5.34 46.25 -25.66
CA ARG A 408 -5.18 46.18 -27.13
C ARG A 408 -5.30 44.73 -27.58
N ALA A 409 -6.25 44.51 -28.48
CA ALA A 409 -6.42 43.29 -29.24
C ALA A 409 -5.16 43.00 -30.08
N HIS A 410 -4.69 41.76 -30.04
CA HIS A 410 -3.91 41.14 -31.10
C HIS A 410 -4.38 39.69 -31.31
N GLU A 411 -4.46 39.35 -32.58
CA GLU A 411 -4.99 38.14 -33.23
C GLU A 411 -4.37 36.80 -32.78
N PRO A 412 -5.03 35.67 -33.10
CA PRO A 412 -4.66 34.36 -32.57
C PRO A 412 -3.43 33.80 -33.29
N SER A 413 -2.28 33.74 -32.61
CA SER A 413 -1.20 32.86 -33.03
C SER A 413 -1.48 31.46 -32.51
N SER A 414 -1.96 30.62 -33.42
CA SER A 414 -2.09 29.18 -33.28
C SER A 414 -0.74 28.52 -32.96
N SER A 415 -0.54 28.17 -31.70
CA SER A 415 0.33 27.06 -31.31
C SER A 415 -0.42 26.25 -30.26
N SER A 416 -1.06 25.17 -30.72
CA SER A 416 -1.66 24.16 -29.86
C SER A 416 -0.56 23.47 -29.06
N SER A 417 -0.16 24.04 -27.93
CA SER A 417 0.51 23.29 -26.88
C SER A 417 -0.53 22.38 -26.26
N SER A 418 -0.31 21.08 -26.32
CA SER A 418 -1.06 20.12 -25.52
C SER A 418 -0.92 20.54 -24.05
N SER A 419 -2.00 20.98 -23.44
CA SER A 419 -2.08 21.33 -22.02
C SER A 419 -1.67 20.11 -21.18
N GLU A 420 -0.47 20.11 -20.62
CA GLU A 420 -0.12 19.08 -19.62
C GLU A 420 -1.07 19.24 -18.43
N PRO A 421 -1.66 18.14 -17.92
CA PRO A 421 -2.55 18.20 -16.78
C PRO A 421 -1.80 18.73 -15.55
N ALA A 422 -2.30 19.82 -14.94
CA ALA A 422 -1.64 20.49 -13.80
C ALA A 422 -1.53 19.63 -12.52
N TYR A 423 -2.12 18.44 -12.50
CA TYR A 423 -2.16 17.50 -11.37
C TYR A 423 -1.15 16.36 -11.45
N VAL A 424 -0.31 16.36 -12.48
CA VAL A 424 0.68 15.31 -12.71
C VAL A 424 2.06 15.90 -12.56
N ASN A 425 2.83 15.33 -11.63
CA ASN A 425 4.25 15.61 -11.51
C ASN A 425 5.05 14.40 -11.98
N TYR A 426 5.96 14.61 -12.92
CA TYR A 426 6.83 13.56 -13.47
C TYR A 426 8.29 13.93 -13.29
N THR A 427 9.07 13.03 -12.70
CA THR A 427 10.52 13.17 -12.60
C THR A 427 11.27 11.92 -13.00
N THR A 428 12.50 12.12 -13.46
CA THR A 428 13.41 11.05 -13.83
C THR A 428 14.80 11.37 -13.28
N LEU A 429 15.32 10.49 -12.44
CA LEU A 429 16.67 10.59 -11.86
C LEU A 429 17.50 9.39 -12.29
N ARG A 430 18.77 9.61 -12.61
CA ARG A 430 19.70 8.55 -13.06
C ARG A 430 20.91 8.49 -12.14
N TYR A 431 21.26 7.29 -11.68
CA TYR A 431 22.31 7.06 -10.71
C TYR A 431 23.39 6.12 -11.25
N ARG A 432 24.66 6.39 -10.92
CA ARG A 432 25.81 5.59 -11.35
C ARG A 432 26.76 5.26 -10.21
N LEU A 433 27.61 4.25 -10.40
CA LEU A 433 28.70 3.96 -9.47
C LEU A 433 29.70 5.13 -9.41
N PRO A 434 30.24 5.47 -8.23
CA PRO A 434 31.24 6.52 -8.07
C PRO A 434 32.49 6.28 -8.93
N GLN A 435 32.98 7.32 -9.61
CA GLN A 435 34.28 7.29 -10.29
C GLN A 435 35.36 7.91 -9.38
N ALA A 436 36.56 7.34 -9.34
CA ALA A 436 37.63 7.68 -8.40
C ALA A 436 38.22 9.11 -8.49
N ARG A 437 37.61 10.04 -9.24
CA ARG A 437 38.03 11.44 -9.36
C ARG A 437 36.84 12.33 -9.73
N THR A 438 36.03 12.72 -8.76
CA THR A 438 35.17 13.90 -8.91
C THR A 438 34.98 14.51 -7.52
N PRO A 439 35.29 15.80 -7.30
CA PRO A 439 34.97 16.44 -6.03
C PRO A 439 33.44 16.38 -5.82
N GLU A 440 33.02 16.11 -4.59
CA GLU A 440 31.62 16.20 -4.17
C GLU A 440 31.10 17.59 -4.59
N GLN A 441 30.18 17.62 -5.55
CA GLN A 441 29.44 18.84 -5.81
C GLN A 441 28.37 18.94 -4.73
N PRO A 442 28.18 20.12 -4.11
CA PRO A 442 27.09 20.32 -3.17
C PRO A 442 25.77 20.02 -3.87
N SER A 443 24.89 19.30 -3.17
CA SER A 443 23.49 19.16 -3.51
C SER A 443 22.94 20.55 -3.84
N GLY A 444 22.60 20.79 -5.10
CA GLY A 444 21.76 21.93 -5.43
C GLY A 444 20.41 21.69 -4.78
N ASP A 445 20.04 22.57 -3.85
CA ASP A 445 18.73 22.60 -3.23
C ASP A 445 17.67 22.88 -4.32
N GLU A 446 17.23 21.84 -5.03
CA GLU A 446 15.96 21.86 -5.76
C GLU A 446 14.85 21.40 -4.80
N ASP A 447 14.58 22.23 -3.78
CA ASP A 447 13.73 21.92 -2.62
C ASP A 447 12.21 22.10 -2.88
N ASP A 448 11.79 22.26 -4.14
CA ASP A 448 10.41 22.65 -4.49
C ASP A 448 9.59 21.57 -5.23
N LYS A 449 10.13 20.35 -5.40
CA LYS A 449 9.38 19.26 -6.06
C LYS A 449 8.89 18.27 -5.01
N VAL A 450 7.57 18.13 -4.91
CA VAL A 450 6.89 17.08 -4.12
C VAL A 450 7.32 15.71 -4.67
N LEU A 451 8.43 15.18 -4.15
CA LEU A 451 9.03 13.93 -4.56
C LEU A 451 9.13 13.00 -3.38
N LEU A 452 8.93 11.71 -3.65
CA LEU A 452 9.26 10.70 -2.67
C LEU A 452 10.79 10.59 -2.62
N PRO A 453 11.43 10.88 -1.47
CA PRO A 453 12.88 10.84 -1.37
C PRO A 453 13.37 9.39 -1.49
N PHE A 454 14.35 9.18 -2.37
CA PHE A 454 15.06 7.91 -2.50
C PHE A 454 16.55 8.10 -2.26
N THR A 455 17.13 7.23 -1.44
CA THR A 455 18.57 7.07 -1.32
C THR A 455 18.99 5.86 -2.13
N VAL A 456 19.92 6.05 -3.06
CA VAL A 456 20.42 4.99 -3.95
C VAL A 456 21.86 4.67 -3.57
N THR A 457 22.11 3.43 -3.16
CA THR A 457 23.39 2.95 -2.64
C THR A 457 23.85 1.67 -3.34
N ASP A 458 25.15 1.38 -3.26
CA ASP A 458 25.68 0.06 -3.59
C ASP A 458 25.47 -0.92 -2.42
N LEU A 459 25.84 -2.19 -2.59
CA LEU A 459 25.73 -3.19 -1.52
C LEU A 459 26.60 -2.89 -0.28
N LYS A 460 27.59 -2.00 -0.40
CA LYS A 460 28.44 -1.56 0.71
C LYS A 460 27.86 -0.34 1.44
N GLY A 461 26.74 0.20 0.97
CA GLY A 461 26.10 1.39 1.52
C GLY A 461 26.70 2.71 1.00
N GLN A 462 27.53 2.68 -0.04
CA GLN A 462 28.07 3.89 -0.66
C GLN A 462 27.02 4.52 -1.58
N ASN A 463 26.78 5.82 -1.44
CA ASN A 463 25.83 6.55 -2.28
C ASN A 463 26.27 6.54 -3.75
N LEU A 464 25.31 6.26 -4.65
CA LEU A 464 25.53 6.40 -6.07
C LEU A 464 25.47 7.87 -6.48
N GLN A 465 26.25 8.22 -7.48
CA GLN A 465 26.31 9.59 -7.98
C GLN A 465 25.15 9.86 -8.94
N LEU A 466 24.45 10.98 -8.75
CA LEU A 466 23.44 11.47 -9.69
C LEU A 466 24.10 11.88 -11.02
N VAL A 467 23.49 11.47 -12.13
CA VAL A 467 23.94 11.79 -13.49
C VAL A 467 23.18 13.03 -13.97
N THR A 468 23.90 14.15 -14.11
CA THR A 468 23.34 15.45 -14.52
C THR A 468 23.65 15.83 -15.97
N GLY A 469 24.26 14.94 -16.76
CA GLY A 469 24.71 15.21 -18.12
C GLY A 469 24.79 13.97 -19.04
N PRO A 470 25.31 14.13 -20.28
CA PRO A 470 25.49 13.01 -21.19
C PRO A 470 26.44 11.97 -20.58
N PHE A 471 26.06 10.71 -20.67
CA PHE A 471 26.78 9.62 -20.02
C PHE A 471 26.81 8.37 -20.91
N SER A 472 27.95 7.67 -20.87
CA SER A 472 28.15 6.35 -21.46
C SER A 472 28.43 5.34 -20.35
N GLY A 473 27.64 4.26 -20.31
CA GLY A 473 27.76 3.20 -19.29
C GLY A 473 26.42 2.81 -18.65
N GLN A 474 26.46 1.92 -17.66
CA GLN A 474 25.27 1.48 -16.93
C GLN A 474 24.85 2.53 -15.89
N CYS A 475 23.55 2.80 -15.80
CA CYS A 475 22.95 3.61 -14.74
C CYS A 475 21.63 3.00 -14.26
N VAL A 476 21.25 3.29 -13.01
CA VAL A 476 19.92 2.99 -12.46
C VAL A 476 19.05 4.20 -12.73
N CYS A 477 17.94 4.00 -13.43
CA CYS A 477 16.94 5.02 -13.71
C CYS A 477 15.78 4.87 -12.73
N VAL A 478 15.42 5.97 -12.07
CA VAL A 478 14.28 6.07 -11.16
C VAL A 478 13.31 7.10 -11.73
N GLU A 479 12.15 6.63 -12.16
CA GLU A 479 11.06 7.47 -12.66
C GLU A 479 9.98 7.58 -11.58
N GLN A 480 9.44 8.77 -11.33
CA GLN A 480 8.30 8.98 -10.45
C GLN A 480 7.20 9.74 -11.17
N LEU A 481 5.99 9.19 -11.18
CA LEU A 481 4.78 9.85 -11.64
C LEU A 481 3.81 9.97 -10.46
N THR A 482 3.47 11.19 -10.08
CA THR A 482 2.65 11.47 -8.89
C THR A 482 1.27 11.98 -9.30
N LEU A 483 0.23 11.40 -8.70
CA LEU A 483 -1.16 11.82 -8.83
C LEU A 483 -1.65 12.40 -7.50
N ASP A 484 -1.95 13.70 -7.48
CA ASP A 484 -2.50 14.39 -6.32
C ASP A 484 -3.99 14.06 -6.09
N PHE A 485 -4.33 13.58 -4.89
CA PHE A 485 -5.70 13.15 -4.60
C PHE A 485 -6.66 14.33 -4.44
N GLU A 486 -6.27 15.40 -3.77
CA GLU A 486 -7.17 16.53 -3.51
C GLU A 486 -7.54 17.27 -4.78
N TYR A 487 -6.56 17.49 -5.66
CA TYR A 487 -6.81 18.04 -6.98
C TYR A 487 -7.78 17.15 -7.75
N LEU A 488 -7.52 15.83 -7.80
CA LEU A 488 -8.36 14.89 -8.53
C LEU A 488 -9.80 14.87 -7.98
N ILE A 489 -9.97 14.84 -6.67
CA ILE A 489 -11.29 14.88 -6.01
C ILE A 489 -12.04 16.13 -6.42
N ASN A 490 -11.41 17.30 -6.33
CA ASN A 490 -12.03 18.57 -6.68
C ASN A 490 -12.43 18.65 -8.17
N GLU A 491 -11.59 18.15 -9.08
CA GLU A 491 -11.92 18.11 -10.51
C GLU A 491 -13.09 17.17 -10.81
N VAL A 492 -13.13 15.97 -10.21
CA VAL A 492 -14.23 15.03 -10.43
C VAL A 492 -15.54 15.58 -9.87
N ILE A 493 -15.52 16.19 -8.69
CA ILE A 493 -16.74 16.79 -8.10
C ILE A 493 -17.24 17.95 -8.97
N ARG A 494 -16.34 18.78 -9.48
CA ARG A 494 -16.72 19.96 -10.30
C ARG A 494 -17.30 19.56 -11.66
N ASN A 495 -16.74 18.52 -12.28
CA ASN A 495 -17.03 18.21 -13.68
C ASN A 495 -18.03 17.06 -13.86
N ASP A 496 -18.06 16.09 -12.94
CA ASP A 496 -18.76 14.80 -13.15
C ASP A 496 -19.77 14.42 -12.05
N ALA A 497 -19.77 15.09 -10.90
CA ALA A 497 -20.71 14.76 -9.82
C ALA A 497 -22.05 15.50 -9.96
N ASP A 498 -23.15 14.74 -10.08
CA ASP A 498 -24.52 15.29 -10.15
C ASP A 498 -24.89 16.15 -8.92
N TRP A 499 -24.26 15.87 -7.78
CA TRP A 499 -24.42 16.60 -6.53
C TRP A 499 -23.35 17.69 -6.31
N GLY A 500 -22.53 18.01 -7.31
CA GLY A 500 -21.43 18.98 -7.19
C GLY A 500 -21.89 20.39 -6.79
N SER A 501 -23.12 20.79 -7.11
CA SER A 501 -23.70 22.06 -6.68
C SER A 501 -24.07 22.11 -5.20
N GLN A 502 -24.27 20.95 -4.55
CA GLN A 502 -24.56 20.84 -3.11
C GLN A 502 -23.27 20.77 -2.28
N PHE A 503 -22.14 20.44 -2.90
CA PHE A 503 -20.86 20.21 -2.23
C PHE A 503 -20.32 21.48 -1.56
N CYS A 504 -19.79 21.33 -0.34
CA CYS A 504 -19.14 22.41 0.40
C CYS A 504 -17.63 22.17 0.54
N SER A 505 -17.26 21.02 1.10
CA SER A 505 -15.88 20.61 1.35
C SER A 505 -15.83 19.12 1.65
N PHE A 506 -14.66 18.47 1.50
CA PHE A 506 -14.41 17.15 2.06
C PHE A 506 -13.53 17.27 3.30
N SER A 507 -13.75 16.40 4.29
CA SER A 507 -12.99 16.39 5.54
C SER A 507 -11.86 15.36 5.54
N ASP A 508 -12.06 14.25 4.84
CA ASP A 508 -11.15 13.09 4.88
C ASP A 508 -11.43 12.14 3.70
N TYR A 509 -10.44 11.36 3.28
CA TYR A 509 -10.54 10.45 2.15
C TYR A 509 -9.66 9.20 2.29
N ASP A 510 -10.09 8.09 1.68
CA ASP A 510 -9.36 6.81 1.67
C ASP A 510 -9.30 6.23 0.24
N VAL A 511 -8.08 6.05 -0.27
CA VAL A 511 -7.85 5.59 -1.65
C VAL A 511 -7.45 4.13 -1.69
N VAL A 512 -8.19 3.33 -2.46
CA VAL A 512 -7.97 1.89 -2.65
C VAL A 512 -7.76 1.58 -4.12
N ILE A 513 -6.71 0.85 -4.46
CA ILE A 513 -6.50 0.36 -5.83
C ILE A 513 -7.48 -0.78 -6.08
N LEU A 514 -8.28 -0.69 -7.14
CA LEU A 514 -9.22 -1.74 -7.55
C LEU A 514 -8.60 -2.68 -8.58
N GLU A 515 -7.84 -2.14 -9.53
CA GLU A 515 -7.24 -2.91 -10.62
C GLU A 515 -6.01 -2.20 -11.18
N PHE A 516 -5.07 -2.95 -11.73
CA PHE A 516 -3.95 -2.41 -12.51
C PHE A 516 -3.76 -3.27 -13.75
N CYS A 517 -4.04 -2.70 -14.92
CA CYS A 517 -3.78 -3.33 -16.21
C CYS A 517 -2.34 -3.01 -16.67
N PRO A 518 -1.38 -3.94 -16.56
CA PRO A 518 0.02 -3.67 -16.89
C PRO A 518 0.26 -3.54 -18.41
N GLU A 519 -0.63 -4.07 -19.25
CA GLU A 519 -0.53 -3.95 -20.71
C GLU A 519 -0.94 -2.57 -21.23
N THR A 520 -2.00 -1.98 -20.67
CA THR A 520 -2.46 -0.63 -21.06
C THR A 520 -1.89 0.47 -20.17
N ASN A 521 -1.17 0.11 -19.11
CA ASN A 521 -0.67 1.02 -18.06
C ASN A 521 -1.78 1.85 -17.41
N ILE A 522 -2.95 1.25 -17.20
CA ILE A 522 -4.09 1.91 -16.54
C ILE A 522 -4.25 1.37 -15.13
N VAL A 523 -4.26 2.27 -14.16
CA VAL A 523 -4.58 1.99 -12.76
C VAL A 523 -6.00 2.45 -12.50
N VAL A 524 -6.85 1.59 -11.93
CA VAL A 524 -8.19 1.95 -11.49
C VAL A 524 -8.19 2.06 -9.97
N ILE A 525 -8.56 3.23 -9.46
CA ILE A 525 -8.66 3.53 -8.04
C ILE A 525 -10.10 3.86 -7.65
N ASN A 526 -10.43 3.58 -6.40
CA ASN A 526 -11.62 4.07 -5.73
C ASN A 526 -11.19 5.05 -4.63
N ILE A 527 -11.88 6.17 -4.53
CA ILE A 527 -11.64 7.22 -3.54
C ILE A 527 -12.91 7.31 -2.69
N GLY A 528 -12.85 6.85 -1.45
CA GLY A 528 -13.91 7.04 -0.47
C GLY A 528 -13.79 8.44 0.12
N LEU A 529 -14.91 9.16 0.22
CA LEU A 529 -14.94 10.55 0.69
C LEU A 529 -15.85 10.67 1.90
N LEU A 530 -15.38 11.39 2.93
CA LEU A 530 -16.21 12.03 3.93
C LEU A 530 -16.31 13.51 3.59
N LEU A 531 -17.54 14.01 3.39
CA LEU A 531 -17.76 15.37 2.91
C LEU A 531 -18.97 16.06 3.53
N LEU A 532 -19.00 17.39 3.41
CA LEU A 532 -20.13 18.24 3.76
C LEU A 532 -20.85 18.68 2.49
N ALA A 533 -22.17 18.53 2.48
CA ALA A 533 -23.03 19.01 1.40
C ALA A 533 -24.38 19.52 1.94
N PHE A 534 -25.02 20.42 1.20
CA PHE A 534 -26.39 20.83 1.47
C PHE A 534 -27.37 19.74 1.08
N SER A 535 -28.40 19.50 1.88
CA SER A 535 -29.50 18.63 1.47
C SER A 535 -30.41 19.35 0.47
N ASN A 536 -30.98 18.62 -0.48
CA ASN A 536 -32.02 19.10 -1.41
C ASN A 536 -33.37 19.51 -0.75
N CYS A 537 -33.39 19.82 0.56
CA CYS A 537 -34.61 20.24 1.25
C CYS A 537 -34.85 21.73 0.99
N GLU A 538 -36.07 22.11 0.61
CA GLU A 538 -36.46 23.51 0.33
C GLU A 538 -36.66 24.37 1.60
N ASP A 539 -36.18 23.91 2.76
CA ASP A 539 -36.27 24.66 4.00
C ASP A 539 -35.29 25.84 4.00
N GLU A 540 -35.77 27.04 4.34
CA GLU A 540 -34.99 28.31 4.37
C GLU A 540 -33.75 28.29 5.31
N HIS A 541 -33.54 27.21 6.07
CA HIS A 541 -32.45 27.08 7.04
C HIS A 541 -31.62 25.79 6.86
N CYS A 542 -31.50 25.29 5.62
CA CYS A 542 -30.70 24.10 5.30
C CYS A 542 -29.23 24.24 5.73
N ARG A 543 -28.84 23.54 6.80
CA ARG A 543 -27.44 23.42 7.23
C ARG A 543 -26.75 22.28 6.47
N PRO A 544 -25.47 22.42 6.08
CA PRO A 544 -24.71 21.32 5.52
C PRO A 544 -24.66 20.14 6.48
N LYS A 545 -24.77 18.93 5.94
CA LYS A 545 -24.67 17.68 6.70
C LYS A 545 -23.48 16.87 6.22
N SER A 546 -23.03 15.93 7.04
CA SER A 546 -21.96 15.00 6.68
C SER A 546 -22.50 13.82 5.86
N TYR A 547 -21.83 13.57 4.74
CA TYR A 547 -22.11 12.50 3.80
C TYR A 547 -20.87 11.66 3.54
N HIS A 548 -21.10 10.44 3.10
CA HIS A 548 -20.11 9.56 2.49
C HIS A 548 -20.46 9.32 1.02
N SER A 549 -19.46 9.36 0.15
CA SER A 549 -19.56 8.98 -1.27
C SER A 549 -18.28 8.28 -1.71
N SER A 550 -18.25 7.74 -2.93
CA SER A 550 -17.04 7.21 -3.56
C SER A 550 -16.92 7.60 -5.02
N LEU A 551 -15.69 7.94 -5.41
CA LEU A 551 -15.30 8.29 -6.78
C LEU A 551 -14.40 7.19 -7.36
N GLN A 552 -14.74 6.69 -8.55
CA GLN A 552 -13.93 5.74 -9.30
C GLN A 552 -13.23 6.45 -10.43
N VAL A 553 -11.91 6.31 -10.50
CA VAL A 553 -11.07 7.00 -11.48
C VAL A 553 -10.10 6.00 -12.11
N SER A 554 -9.89 6.12 -13.41
CA SER A 554 -8.80 5.46 -14.13
C SER A 554 -7.67 6.45 -14.38
N TRP A 555 -6.44 6.05 -14.06
CA TRP A 555 -5.22 6.81 -14.25
C TRP A 555 -4.30 6.12 -15.27
N ASP A 556 -4.00 6.79 -16.37
CA ASP A 556 -3.12 6.29 -17.43
C ASP A 556 -1.67 6.70 -17.16
N LEU A 557 -0.81 5.74 -16.81
CA LEU A 557 0.60 6.00 -16.51
C LEU A 557 1.42 6.39 -17.74
N ASN A 558 0.92 6.20 -18.97
CA ASN A 558 1.61 6.68 -20.17
C ASN A 558 1.43 8.18 -20.37
N THR A 559 0.26 8.73 -20.04
CA THR A 559 -0.09 10.12 -20.34
C THR A 559 -0.23 10.98 -19.10
N GLY A 560 -0.28 10.37 -17.92
CA GLY A 560 -0.65 11.01 -16.66
C GLY A 560 -2.16 11.30 -16.53
N ALA A 561 -2.95 11.14 -17.60
CA ALA A 561 -4.34 11.57 -17.62
C ALA A 561 -5.21 10.71 -16.69
N CYS A 562 -6.13 11.38 -15.99
CA CYS A 562 -7.19 10.75 -15.22
C CYS A 562 -8.53 10.84 -15.98
N ARG A 563 -9.37 9.81 -15.84
CA ARG A 563 -10.74 9.79 -16.34
C ARG A 563 -11.67 9.24 -15.28
N THR A 564 -12.80 9.92 -15.07
CA THR A 564 -13.86 9.46 -14.18
C THR A 564 -14.52 8.21 -14.77
N VAL A 565 -14.59 7.16 -13.97
CA VAL A 565 -15.23 5.88 -14.30
C VAL A 565 -16.63 5.83 -13.71
N GLY A 566 -16.82 6.39 -12.51
CA GLY A 566 -18.11 6.47 -11.86
C GLY A 566 -18.10 7.33 -10.61
N VAL A 567 -19.24 7.95 -10.32
CA VAL A 567 -19.46 8.76 -9.12
C VAL A 567 -20.65 8.16 -8.38
N SER A 568 -20.52 7.95 -7.06
CA SER A 568 -21.59 7.41 -6.22
C SER A 568 -22.48 8.52 -5.65
N ASP A 569 -23.72 8.18 -5.32
CA ASP A 569 -24.63 9.07 -4.61
C ASP A 569 -24.15 9.42 -3.20
N LEU A 570 -24.67 10.53 -2.65
CA LEU A 570 -24.41 10.94 -1.27
C LEU A 570 -25.20 10.07 -0.28
N THR A 571 -24.50 9.46 0.67
CA THR A 571 -25.11 8.70 1.79
C THR A 571 -24.90 9.44 3.11
N GLU A 572 -25.97 9.88 3.78
CA GLU A 572 -25.88 10.67 5.04
C GLU A 572 -25.25 9.84 6.17
N VAL A 573 -24.25 10.41 6.84
CA VAL A 573 -23.54 9.77 7.96
C VAL A 573 -24.28 10.07 9.27
N LYS A 574 -25.15 9.17 9.70
CA LYS A 574 -26.00 9.35 10.90
C LYS A 574 -25.38 8.70 12.14
N GLY A 575 -24.58 9.45 12.89
CA GLY A 575 -24.00 9.00 14.17
C GLY A 575 -23.01 7.83 14.05
N GLN A 576 -22.56 7.52 12.82
CA GLN A 576 -21.52 6.53 12.57
C GLN A 576 -20.15 7.13 12.88
N THR A 577 -19.24 6.34 13.46
CA THR A 577 -17.85 6.76 13.63
C THR A 577 -17.12 6.71 12.29
N SER A 578 -16.11 7.58 12.09
CA SER A 578 -15.27 7.58 10.88
C SER A 578 -14.68 6.20 10.59
N GLY A 579 -14.21 5.49 11.62
CA GLY A 579 -13.71 4.11 11.47
C GLY A 579 -14.75 3.12 10.93
N SER A 580 -16.02 3.25 11.31
CA SER A 580 -17.08 2.39 10.78
C SER A 580 -17.40 2.70 9.30
N VAL A 581 -17.35 3.98 8.92
CA VAL A 581 -17.50 4.44 7.53
C VAL A 581 -16.38 3.86 6.67
N TRP A 582 -15.12 4.04 7.09
CA TRP A 582 -13.94 3.52 6.38
C TRP A 582 -13.91 2.00 6.31
N SER A 583 -14.31 1.30 7.38
CA SER A 583 -14.43 -0.15 7.35
C SER A 583 -15.49 -0.63 6.36
N SER A 584 -16.64 0.05 6.27
CA SER A 584 -17.71 -0.30 5.34
C SER A 584 -17.28 -0.04 3.89
N TYR A 585 -16.64 1.11 3.65
CA TYR A 585 -16.05 1.48 2.37
C TYR A 585 -15.04 0.44 1.88
N ARG A 586 -14.04 0.09 2.70
CA ARG A 586 -13.02 -0.94 2.36
C ARG A 586 -13.64 -2.29 2.07
N LYS A 587 -14.68 -2.69 2.82
CA LYS A 587 -15.43 -3.92 2.56
C LYS A 587 -16.12 -3.90 1.19
N SER A 588 -16.65 -2.74 0.78
CA SER A 588 -17.20 -2.54 -0.57
C SER A 588 -16.11 -2.73 -1.64
N CYS A 589 -14.93 -2.12 -1.47
CA CYS A 589 -13.80 -2.29 -2.38
C CYS A 589 -13.38 -3.77 -2.51
N VAL A 590 -13.27 -4.50 -1.40
CA VAL A 590 -12.98 -5.94 -1.41
C VAL A 590 -14.03 -6.72 -2.18
N ASN A 591 -15.32 -6.42 -1.96
CA ASN A 591 -16.41 -7.08 -2.68
C ASN A 591 -16.31 -6.83 -4.19
N THR A 592 -15.96 -5.62 -4.61
CA THR A 592 -15.73 -5.27 -6.01
C THR A 592 -14.56 -6.09 -6.58
N VAL A 593 -13.39 -6.05 -5.95
CA VAL A 593 -12.22 -6.83 -6.40
C VAL A 593 -12.55 -8.32 -6.50
N MET A 594 -13.23 -8.87 -5.49
CA MET A 594 -13.63 -10.28 -5.46
C MET A 594 -14.66 -10.65 -6.53
N ARG A 595 -15.58 -9.74 -6.85
CA ARG A 595 -16.60 -9.96 -7.88
C ARG A 595 -15.98 -10.06 -9.27
N TRP A 596 -14.93 -9.27 -9.52
CA TRP A 596 -14.27 -9.17 -10.83
C TRP A 596 -12.96 -9.98 -10.93
N LEU A 597 -12.62 -10.77 -9.90
CA LEU A 597 -11.38 -11.53 -9.84
C LEU A 597 -11.32 -12.61 -10.93
N VAL A 598 -10.37 -12.49 -11.84
CA VAL A 598 -10.03 -13.51 -12.84
C VAL A 598 -8.76 -14.26 -12.41
N PRO A 599 -8.78 -15.61 -12.31
CA PRO A 599 -7.58 -16.36 -11.94
C PRO A 599 -6.43 -16.20 -12.95
N GLU A 600 -5.29 -15.72 -12.47
CA GLU A 600 -4.09 -15.53 -13.28
C GLU A 600 -3.28 -16.83 -13.46
N SER A 601 -2.32 -16.82 -14.39
CA SER A 601 -1.36 -17.92 -14.56
C SER A 601 -0.51 -18.10 -13.29
N SER A 602 -0.12 -19.35 -12.99
CA SER A 602 0.80 -19.61 -11.87
C SER A 602 2.21 -19.08 -12.09
N SER A 603 2.55 -18.62 -13.30
CA SER A 603 3.81 -17.90 -13.56
C SER A 603 3.72 -16.40 -13.20
N ARG A 604 2.51 -15.83 -13.31
CA ARG A 604 2.25 -14.39 -13.19
C ARG A 604 1.63 -14.05 -11.82
N TYR A 605 2.14 -14.58 -10.73
CA TYR A 605 1.76 -14.08 -9.39
C TYR A 605 2.88 -13.24 -8.77
N ILE A 606 2.49 -12.22 -7.99
CA ILE A 606 3.39 -11.56 -7.05
C ILE A 606 3.67 -12.53 -5.90
N ASN A 607 4.93 -12.92 -5.73
CA ASN A 607 5.31 -13.71 -4.56
C ASN A 607 5.40 -12.77 -3.38
N ARG A 608 4.71 -13.08 -2.29
CA ARG A 608 4.68 -12.29 -1.07
C ARG A 608 5.09 -13.19 0.09
N MET A 609 6.16 -12.83 0.77
CA MET A 609 6.72 -13.58 1.88
C MET A 609 6.69 -12.72 3.15
N THR A 610 6.12 -13.27 4.22
CA THR A 610 5.96 -12.61 5.52
C THR A 610 6.06 -13.68 6.60
N ASN A 611 6.81 -13.43 7.66
CA ASN A 611 6.81 -14.26 8.86
C ASN A 611 6.74 -13.34 10.08
N GLU A 612 5.64 -13.42 10.82
CA GLU A 612 5.31 -12.49 11.92
C GLU A 612 5.72 -13.05 13.28
N ALA A 613 6.80 -13.85 13.32
CA ALA A 613 7.26 -14.54 14.52
C ALA A 613 7.49 -13.58 15.70
N LEU A 614 8.10 -12.41 15.44
CA LEU A 614 8.37 -11.37 16.45
C LEU A 614 7.07 -10.76 17.00
N HIS A 615 6.05 -10.63 16.16
CA HIS A 615 4.85 -9.84 16.46
C HIS A 615 3.70 -10.66 17.04
N LYS A 616 3.55 -11.90 16.59
CA LYS A 616 2.46 -12.80 17.01
C LYS A 616 2.90 -13.85 18.03
N GLY A 617 4.21 -13.92 18.33
CA GLY A 617 4.79 -14.99 19.15
C GLY A 617 4.72 -16.38 18.51
N SER A 618 4.28 -16.48 17.25
CA SER A 618 4.16 -17.73 16.50
C SER A 618 4.79 -17.57 15.12
N SER A 619 5.76 -18.44 14.80
CA SER A 619 6.37 -18.50 13.47
C SER A 619 5.50 -19.29 12.49
N LEU A 620 5.81 -19.16 11.20
CA LEU A 620 5.32 -20.09 10.18
C LEU A 620 5.68 -21.54 10.55
N GLN A 621 4.85 -22.49 10.12
CA GLN A 621 5.13 -23.93 10.30
C GLN A 621 5.85 -24.55 9.10
N VAL A 622 5.59 -24.02 7.90
CA VAL A 622 6.10 -24.57 6.64
C VAL A 622 6.44 -23.46 5.67
N LEU A 623 7.60 -23.55 5.02
CA LEU A 623 7.92 -22.80 3.81
C LEU A 623 7.70 -23.71 2.60
N ALA A 624 6.79 -23.34 1.71
CA ALA A 624 6.37 -24.21 0.60
C ALA A 624 6.80 -23.65 -0.77
N ASP A 625 7.56 -24.44 -1.51
CA ASP A 625 7.69 -24.31 -2.96
C ASP A 625 6.63 -25.20 -3.62
N ASN A 626 5.51 -24.57 -3.99
CA ASN A 626 4.37 -25.27 -4.59
C ASN A 626 4.64 -25.78 -6.01
N ASP A 627 5.54 -25.12 -6.74
CA ASP A 627 5.84 -25.43 -8.13
C ASP A 627 6.74 -26.66 -8.25
N ARG A 628 7.62 -26.86 -7.26
CA ARG A 628 8.49 -28.04 -7.13
C ARG A 628 7.94 -29.10 -6.18
N GLY A 629 6.91 -28.77 -5.40
CA GLY A 629 6.32 -29.67 -4.41
C GLY A 629 7.27 -29.95 -3.24
N THR A 630 8.05 -28.96 -2.83
CA THR A 630 9.08 -29.08 -1.78
C THR A 630 8.69 -28.24 -0.58
N TRP A 631 8.74 -28.83 0.61
CA TRP A 631 8.44 -28.14 1.87
C TRP A 631 9.67 -28.11 2.77
N ILE A 632 9.95 -26.95 3.39
CA ILE A 632 10.81 -26.84 4.56
C ILE A 632 9.91 -26.76 5.78
N ILE A 633 10.09 -27.68 6.73
CA ILE A 633 9.34 -27.72 7.99
C ILE A 633 10.15 -26.94 9.04
N LEU A 634 9.57 -25.87 9.58
CA LEU A 634 10.24 -24.94 10.50
C LEU A 634 10.34 -25.51 11.93
#